data_AF-A0A0G0C0M9-F1
#
_entry.id   AF-A0A0G0C0M9-F1
#
_cell.length_a   1.000
_cell.length_b   1.000
_cell.length_c   1.000
_cell.angle_alpha   90.00
_cell.angle_beta   90.00
_cell.angle_gamma   90.00
#
_symmetry.space_group_name_H-M   'P 1'
#
loop_
_entity.id
_entity.type
_entity.pdbx_description
1 polymer ?
#
loop_
_entity_poly.entity_id
_entity_poly.type
_entity_poly.pdbx_seq_one_letter_code
_entity_poly.pdbx_strand_id
1 'polypeptide(L)'
;MGINKVISINKEVLGLNRRNQEYVRPYNSSSSKAIADNKILTKRILRKELIQTPEVYKLIRTKKQLEFLDWNSLPKSFVIKPNKGTGGNGIIVFYGKEKGKLSWIRPNGTTMSQRDIILHIENILEGRFSMGSKNDIAIIEERIKTDSLLKQYSYKGVPDIRVICFNQVPIMAMLRLPTKLSNGTANLHSGAICTGIDIETGITTYSMHMNGAVFQSDTYELIDSTLDLTQNLQLSGIQIPYWNEMLEIALKCQRASGLGYIGVDIAIDAEKGPVVFEINARPGLGIQVANQAGLRWRLEKVKDIEIKGLKHGIRVAKNLFGGEIEENIEAISGRKVVNIIEKIYIFDKNTNITKISNFKDIKKEQVKAFMDTGVLTSRIDSKLANRIGFINTHKEFTKLNIPKRFETFKEAQDYIDRNEVEACKIDGIKRLAKIVEEGVIKVRPVFDIPIKISDKIRMTEFVSTENVDSIYPITIGRSDLSGYLIDTSNTF
;
A
#
# COMPACT_ATOMS: atom_id res chain seq x y z
N MET A 1 -26.03 10.25 -11.79
CA MET A 1 -25.40 10.70 -10.52
C MET A 1 -26.20 11.88 -9.98
N GLY A 2 -26.67 11.83 -8.72
CA GLY A 2 -27.49 12.90 -8.14
C GLY A 2 -26.69 14.16 -7.78
N ILE A 3 -27.32 15.33 -7.93
CA ILE A 3 -26.74 16.67 -7.69
C ILE A 3 -26.06 16.79 -6.30
N ASN A 4 -26.62 16.16 -5.27
CA ASN A 4 -26.06 16.17 -3.91
C ASN A 4 -24.72 15.44 -3.79
N LYS A 5 -24.48 14.38 -4.57
CA LYS A 5 -23.20 13.63 -4.57
C LYS A 5 -22.09 14.48 -5.19
N VAL A 6 -22.39 15.17 -6.30
CA VAL A 6 -21.47 16.10 -6.98
C VAL A 6 -21.09 17.28 -6.08
N ILE A 7 -22.04 17.83 -5.33
CA ILE A 7 -21.78 18.92 -4.37
C ILE A 7 -20.87 18.46 -3.21
N SER A 8 -21.01 17.22 -2.72
CA SER A 8 -20.13 16.67 -1.68
C SER A 8 -18.69 16.48 -2.19
N ILE A 9 -18.52 15.91 -3.38
CA ILE A 9 -17.20 15.70 -4.02
C ILE A 9 -16.48 17.04 -4.25
N ASN A 10 -17.20 18.07 -4.69
CA ASN A 10 -16.62 19.41 -4.89
C ASN A 10 -16.10 20.06 -3.60
N LYS A 11 -16.63 19.69 -2.43
CA LYS A 11 -16.11 20.19 -1.14
C LYS A 11 -14.84 19.48 -0.72
N GLU A 12 -14.65 18.24 -1.15
CA GLU A 12 -13.55 17.36 -0.78
C GLU A 12 -12.32 17.50 -1.69
N VAL A 13 -12.52 17.92 -2.93
CA VAL A 13 -11.44 18.12 -3.91
C VAL A 13 -10.72 19.45 -3.67
N LEU A 14 -9.39 19.41 -3.71
CA LEU A 14 -8.53 20.59 -3.68
C LEU A 14 -8.27 21.09 -5.10
N GLY A 15 -8.54 22.37 -5.36
CA GLY A 15 -8.16 23.06 -6.60
C GLY A 15 -6.82 23.78 -6.49
N LEU A 16 -6.17 24.08 -7.63
CA LEU A 16 -4.83 24.71 -7.68
C LEU A 16 -4.75 26.06 -6.96
N ASN A 17 -5.74 26.93 -7.16
CA ASN A 17 -5.77 28.25 -6.52
C ASN A 17 -5.88 28.13 -5.00
N ARG A 18 -6.77 27.26 -4.53
CA ARG A 18 -6.97 26.98 -3.11
C ARG A 18 -5.73 26.34 -2.48
N ARG A 19 -5.12 25.34 -3.14
CA ARG A 19 -3.83 24.74 -2.72
C ARG A 19 -2.79 25.83 -2.48
N ASN A 20 -2.66 26.77 -3.41
CA ASN A 20 -1.68 27.84 -3.31
C ASN A 20 -1.99 28.83 -2.17
N GLN A 21 -3.25 29.22 -2.01
CA GLN A 21 -3.68 30.21 -1.02
C GLN A 21 -3.71 29.67 0.41
N GLU A 22 -4.22 28.46 0.60
CA GLU A 22 -4.49 27.91 1.93
C GLU A 22 -3.35 27.02 2.48
N TYR A 23 -2.57 26.38 1.61
CA TYR A 23 -1.56 25.41 2.03
C TYR A 23 -0.13 25.81 1.65
N VAL A 24 0.13 26.18 0.39
CA VAL A 24 1.49 26.55 -0.01
C VAL A 24 1.92 27.89 0.59
N ARG A 25 1.15 28.97 0.43
CA ARG A 25 1.55 30.29 0.93
C ARG A 25 1.70 30.35 2.46
N PRO A 26 0.77 29.81 3.26
CA PRO A 26 0.85 29.93 4.72
C PRO A 26 1.88 28.99 5.34
N TYR A 27 2.10 27.81 4.76
CA TYR A 27 2.94 26.77 5.37
C TYR A 27 4.31 26.60 4.71
N ASN A 28 4.56 27.20 3.53
CA ASN A 28 5.85 27.15 2.86
C ASN A 28 6.47 28.54 2.73
N SER A 29 7.40 28.83 3.65
CA SER A 29 8.22 30.05 3.63
C SER A 29 9.01 30.20 2.32
N SER A 30 9.41 31.42 1.98
CA SER A 30 10.21 31.67 0.77
C SER A 30 11.55 30.94 0.77
N SER A 31 12.20 30.82 1.93
CA SER A 31 13.46 30.07 2.07
C SER A 31 13.24 28.56 1.87
N SER A 32 12.19 27.99 2.45
CA SER A 32 11.85 26.57 2.28
C SER A 32 11.52 26.23 0.82
N LYS A 33 10.79 27.12 0.13
CA LYS A 33 10.52 26.96 -1.32
C LYS A 33 11.80 27.00 -2.14
N ALA A 34 12.73 27.91 -1.83
CA ALA A 34 14.01 28.02 -2.53
C ALA A 34 14.88 26.76 -2.37
N ILE A 35 14.74 26.02 -1.27
CA ILE A 35 15.40 24.72 -1.09
C ILE A 35 14.85 23.69 -2.08
N ALA A 36 13.52 23.56 -2.17
CA ALA A 36 12.87 22.61 -3.09
C ALA A 36 13.09 22.96 -4.56
N ASP A 37 13.06 24.25 -4.90
CA ASP A 37 13.29 24.73 -6.26
C ASP A 37 14.78 24.57 -6.71
N ASN A 38 15.67 24.08 -5.83
CA ASN A 38 17.10 23.85 -6.11
C ASN A 38 17.53 22.43 -5.72
N LYS A 39 17.70 21.56 -6.71
CA LYS A 39 18.05 20.14 -6.52
C LYS A 39 19.37 19.93 -5.77
N ILE A 40 20.36 20.82 -5.95
CA ILE A 40 21.64 20.76 -5.23
C ILE A 40 21.43 21.07 -3.74
N LEU A 41 20.65 22.11 -3.42
CA LEU A 41 20.35 22.45 -2.03
C LEU A 41 19.51 21.35 -1.36
N THR A 42 18.52 20.83 -2.07
CA THR A 42 17.72 19.67 -1.63
C THR A 42 18.64 18.50 -1.26
N LYS A 43 19.50 18.02 -2.17
CA LYS A 43 20.43 16.92 -1.87
C LYS A 43 21.31 17.21 -0.65
N ARG A 44 21.81 18.44 -0.53
CA ARG A 44 22.66 18.84 0.60
C ARG A 44 21.94 18.77 1.95
N ILE A 45 20.67 19.17 2.02
CA ILE A 45 19.90 19.08 3.27
C ILE A 45 19.53 17.63 3.59
N LEU A 46 19.13 16.85 2.59
CA LEU A 46 18.72 15.46 2.77
C LEU A 46 19.89 14.58 3.22
N ARG A 47 21.10 14.82 2.69
CA ARG A 47 22.32 14.12 3.10
C ARG A 47 22.65 14.33 4.58
N LYS A 48 22.35 15.50 5.16
CA LYS A 48 22.58 15.77 6.60
C LYS A 48 21.68 14.93 7.50
N GLU A 49 20.50 14.58 7.00
CA GLU A 49 19.53 13.72 7.68
C GLU A 49 19.73 12.23 7.34
N LEU A 50 20.86 11.88 6.70
CA LEU A 50 21.17 10.51 6.25
C LEU A 50 20.12 9.92 5.30
N ILE A 51 19.42 10.79 4.55
CA ILE A 51 18.45 10.36 3.53
C ILE A 51 19.20 10.11 2.22
N GLN A 52 19.00 8.93 1.64
CA GLN A 52 19.65 8.52 0.41
C GLN A 52 19.15 9.38 -0.78
N THR A 53 20.09 9.87 -1.57
CA THR A 53 19.84 10.56 -2.85
C THR A 53 20.83 10.04 -3.89
N PRO A 54 20.58 10.21 -5.20
CA PRO A 54 21.54 9.82 -6.23
C PRO A 54 22.87 10.56 -6.05
N GLU A 55 23.99 9.85 -6.12
CA GLU A 55 25.32 10.45 -5.96
C GLU A 55 25.61 11.46 -7.06
N VAL A 56 26.09 12.65 -6.69
CA VAL A 56 26.46 13.69 -7.66
C VAL A 56 27.93 13.52 -8.03
N TYR A 57 28.19 13.19 -9.29
CA TYR A 57 29.55 13.03 -9.80
C TYR A 57 30.18 14.38 -10.13
N LYS A 58 29.44 15.26 -10.81
CA LYS A 58 29.93 16.58 -11.25
C LYS A 58 28.83 17.62 -11.21
N LEU A 59 29.21 18.86 -10.90
CA LEU A 59 28.38 20.06 -11.03
C LEU A 59 29.06 21.02 -11.99
N ILE A 60 28.37 21.39 -13.07
CA ILE A 60 28.91 22.26 -14.11
C ILE A 60 28.11 23.56 -14.08
N ARG A 61 28.77 24.64 -13.68
CA ARG A 61 28.17 25.97 -13.47
C ARG A 61 28.51 26.96 -14.58
N THR A 62 29.55 26.68 -15.36
CA THR A 62 30.08 27.60 -16.39
C THR A 62 30.59 26.82 -17.59
N LYS A 63 30.66 27.47 -18.76
CA LYS A 63 31.24 26.89 -19.98
C LYS A 63 32.73 26.53 -19.78
N LYS A 64 33.48 27.37 -19.07
CA LYS A 64 34.87 27.06 -18.68
C LYS A 64 35.00 25.75 -17.89
N GLN A 65 34.10 25.51 -16.92
CA GLN A 65 34.11 24.22 -16.19
C GLN A 65 33.79 23.03 -17.10
N LEU A 66 32.95 23.21 -18.12
CA LEU A 66 32.63 22.18 -19.11
C LEU A 66 33.83 21.87 -20.00
N GLU A 67 34.58 22.90 -20.44
CA GLU A 67 35.79 22.75 -21.25
C GLU A 67 36.86 21.89 -20.56
N PHE A 68 37.03 22.05 -19.26
CA PHE A 68 38.00 21.30 -18.45
C PHE A 68 37.43 20.02 -17.82
N LEU A 69 36.25 19.56 -18.24
CA LEU A 69 35.66 18.33 -17.71
C LEU A 69 36.50 17.11 -18.12
N ASP A 70 36.94 16.32 -17.15
CA ASP A 70 37.55 15.01 -17.42
C ASP A 70 36.48 13.96 -17.76
N TRP A 71 36.28 13.74 -19.06
CA TRP A 71 35.33 12.78 -19.63
C TRP A 71 35.69 11.31 -19.37
N ASN A 72 36.95 11.01 -19.05
CA ASN A 72 37.37 9.65 -18.73
C ASN A 72 36.99 9.26 -17.30
N SER A 73 36.88 10.24 -16.39
CA SER A 73 36.41 10.01 -15.02
C SER A 73 34.92 9.67 -14.92
N LEU A 74 34.12 9.94 -15.96
CA LEU A 74 32.69 9.68 -15.94
C LEU A 74 32.39 8.17 -16.05
N PRO A 75 31.45 7.66 -15.26
CA PRO A 75 31.09 6.25 -15.31
C PRO A 75 30.43 5.88 -16.64
N LYS A 76 30.29 4.57 -16.87
CA LYS A 76 29.58 4.05 -18.05
C LYS A 76 28.10 4.43 -18.05
N SER A 77 27.52 4.73 -16.89
CA SER A 77 26.11 5.05 -16.75
C SER A 77 25.91 6.19 -15.76
N PHE A 78 25.15 7.20 -16.16
CA PHE A 78 24.81 8.38 -15.36
C PHE A 78 23.60 9.11 -15.95
N VAL A 79 23.14 10.13 -15.24
CA VAL A 79 22.09 11.06 -15.66
C VAL A 79 22.68 12.47 -15.72
N ILE A 80 22.33 13.22 -16.75
CA ILE A 80 22.52 14.67 -16.83
C ILE A 80 21.17 15.34 -16.62
N LYS A 81 21.09 16.34 -15.76
CA LYS A 81 19.87 17.12 -15.59
C LYS A 81 20.13 18.58 -15.21
N PRO A 82 19.23 19.50 -15.56
CA PRO A 82 19.23 20.86 -15.03
C PRO A 82 18.91 20.87 -13.53
N ASN A 83 19.54 21.78 -12.79
CA ASN A 83 19.27 21.97 -11.37
C ASN A 83 17.86 22.54 -11.12
N LYS A 84 17.37 23.45 -11.97
CA LYS A 84 16.07 24.10 -11.86
C LYS A 84 15.06 23.70 -12.94
N GLY A 85 15.32 22.60 -13.67
CA GLY A 85 14.42 22.18 -14.74
C GLY A 85 13.05 21.70 -14.25
N THR A 86 12.06 21.83 -15.14
CA THR A 86 10.65 21.54 -14.90
C THR A 86 10.14 20.41 -15.79
N GLY A 87 9.26 19.54 -15.27
CA GLY A 87 8.53 18.54 -16.07
C GLY A 87 9.41 17.45 -16.71
N GLY A 88 10.62 17.24 -16.20
CA GLY A 88 11.57 16.29 -16.79
C GLY A 88 12.35 16.81 -17.99
N ASN A 89 12.13 18.07 -18.39
CA ASN A 89 12.85 18.68 -19.52
C ASN A 89 14.35 18.80 -19.23
N GLY A 90 15.16 18.53 -20.26
CA GLY A 90 16.61 18.59 -20.16
C GLY A 90 17.27 17.38 -19.48
N ILE A 91 16.48 16.38 -19.04
CA ILE A 91 17.03 15.15 -18.45
C ILE A 91 17.52 14.21 -19.54
N ILE A 92 18.77 13.77 -19.42
CA ILE A 92 19.41 12.82 -20.30
C ILE A 92 19.95 11.65 -19.46
N VAL A 93 19.46 10.44 -19.74
CA VAL A 93 19.91 9.19 -19.13
C VAL A 93 20.87 8.43 -20.05
N PHE A 94 21.93 7.85 -19.47
CA PHE A 94 22.88 6.96 -20.14
C PHE A 94 23.07 5.66 -19.37
N TYR A 95 23.19 4.53 -20.07
CA TYR A 95 23.32 3.20 -19.43
C TYR A 95 24.63 2.49 -19.74
N GLY A 96 25.34 2.97 -20.75
CA GLY A 96 26.58 2.39 -21.20
C GLY A 96 27.46 3.44 -21.87
N LYS A 97 28.73 3.09 -22.01
CA LYS A 97 29.72 3.84 -22.77
C LYS A 97 30.23 2.93 -23.88
N GLU A 98 30.38 3.45 -25.09
CA GLU A 98 30.95 2.69 -26.19
C GLU A 98 32.41 2.30 -25.88
N LYS A 99 32.78 1.07 -26.22
CA LYS A 99 34.12 0.55 -25.93
C LYS A 99 35.16 1.36 -26.71
N GLY A 100 36.10 1.96 -25.98
CA GLY A 100 37.21 2.73 -26.56
C GLY A 100 36.85 4.12 -27.10
N LYS A 101 35.63 4.62 -26.87
CA LYS A 101 35.18 5.94 -27.37
C LYS A 101 34.60 6.80 -26.25
N LEU A 102 34.63 8.13 -26.42
CA LEU A 102 33.95 9.11 -25.55
C LEU A 102 32.52 9.34 -26.02
N SER A 103 31.74 8.25 -26.04
CA SER A 103 30.35 8.26 -26.47
C SER A 103 29.51 7.36 -25.57
N TRP A 104 28.27 7.77 -25.28
CA TRP A 104 27.38 7.10 -24.32
C TRP A 104 26.05 6.69 -24.95
N ILE A 105 25.54 5.56 -24.47
CA ILE A 105 24.38 4.85 -25.04
C ILE A 105 23.10 5.26 -24.31
N ARG A 106 22.06 5.56 -25.10
CA ARG A 106 20.74 6.06 -24.69
C ARG A 106 19.68 4.95 -24.60
N PRO A 107 18.51 5.23 -23.95
CA PRO A 107 17.29 4.41 -23.91
C PRO A 107 16.82 3.72 -25.16
N ASN A 108 16.95 4.41 -26.26
CA ASN A 108 16.50 3.99 -27.57
C ASN A 108 17.60 3.25 -28.36
N GLY A 109 18.75 2.96 -27.75
CA GLY A 109 19.91 2.36 -28.41
C GLY A 109 20.76 3.33 -29.21
N THR A 110 20.37 4.62 -29.31
CA THR A 110 21.22 5.61 -29.97
C THR A 110 22.40 5.99 -29.10
N THR A 111 23.46 6.51 -29.71
CA THR A 111 24.65 6.98 -29.02
C THR A 111 24.69 8.51 -29.07
N MET A 112 25.15 9.15 -27.99
CA MET A 112 25.56 10.56 -28.00
C MET A 112 27.08 10.65 -27.87
N SER A 113 27.71 11.39 -28.77
CA SER A 113 29.13 11.72 -28.68
C SER A 113 29.39 12.74 -27.58
N GLN A 114 30.65 12.87 -27.15
CA GLN A 114 31.10 13.94 -26.27
C GLN A 114 30.61 15.33 -26.72
N ARG A 115 30.67 15.63 -28.03
CA ARG A 115 30.24 16.91 -28.59
C ARG A 115 28.74 17.15 -28.40
N ASP A 116 27.92 16.12 -28.59
CA ASP A 116 26.46 16.22 -28.39
C ASP A 116 26.13 16.48 -26.91
N ILE A 117 26.88 15.84 -26.01
CA ILE A 117 26.72 16.02 -24.56
C ILE A 117 27.14 17.43 -24.14
N ILE A 118 28.26 17.94 -24.68
CA ILE A 118 28.70 19.33 -24.46
C ILE A 118 27.58 20.31 -24.86
N LEU A 119 27.06 20.19 -26.07
CA LEU A 119 25.99 21.06 -26.57
C LEU A 119 24.74 21.01 -25.68
N HIS A 120 24.38 19.82 -25.18
CA HIS A 120 23.25 19.69 -24.25
C HIS A 120 23.51 20.38 -22.91
N ILE A 121 24.72 20.23 -22.36
CA ILE A 121 25.09 20.91 -21.11
C ILE A 121 25.10 22.43 -21.32
N GLU A 122 25.58 22.93 -22.46
CA GLU A 122 25.50 24.36 -22.79
C GLU A 122 24.05 24.88 -22.83
N ASN A 123 23.13 24.12 -23.42
CA ASN A 123 21.71 24.44 -23.40
C ASN A 123 21.14 24.51 -21.98
N ILE A 124 21.59 23.62 -21.07
CA ILE A 124 21.24 23.71 -19.64
C ILE A 124 21.81 24.99 -19.03
N LEU A 125 23.08 25.30 -19.26
CA LEU A 125 23.74 26.49 -18.71
C LEU A 125 23.05 27.79 -19.16
N GLU A 126 22.55 27.82 -20.41
CA GLU A 126 21.77 28.91 -21.00
C GLU A 126 20.30 28.97 -20.50
N GLY A 127 19.91 28.07 -19.59
CA GLY A 127 18.59 28.07 -18.98
C GLY A 127 17.46 27.56 -19.88
N ARG A 128 17.75 26.92 -21.02
CA ARG A 128 16.72 26.49 -21.99
C ARG A 128 15.66 25.54 -21.41
N PHE A 129 15.98 24.82 -20.34
CA PHE A 129 15.09 23.85 -19.69
C PHE A 129 14.49 24.35 -18.37
N SER A 130 14.81 25.58 -17.96
CA SER A 130 14.52 26.09 -16.61
C SER A 130 13.61 27.30 -16.71
N MET A 131 12.38 27.18 -16.19
CA MET A 131 11.38 28.26 -16.29
C MET A 131 11.90 29.57 -15.69
N GLY A 132 11.97 30.61 -16.52
CA GLY A 132 12.28 31.98 -16.10
C GLY A 132 13.72 32.24 -15.64
N SER A 133 14.63 31.27 -15.75
CA SER A 133 16.04 31.44 -15.36
C SER A 133 16.90 31.70 -16.58
N LYS A 134 17.67 32.80 -16.58
CA LYS A 134 18.62 33.09 -17.67
C LYS A 134 19.82 32.15 -17.69
N ASN A 135 20.20 31.60 -16.53
CA ASN A 135 21.29 30.64 -16.37
C ASN A 135 20.88 29.50 -15.42
N ASP A 136 21.44 28.31 -15.61
CA ASP A 136 21.28 27.17 -14.70
C ASP A 136 22.59 26.37 -14.51
N ILE A 137 22.54 25.31 -13.71
CA ILE A 137 23.66 24.40 -13.41
C ILE A 137 23.30 23.02 -13.96
N ALA A 138 24.21 22.42 -14.71
CA ALA A 138 24.08 21.02 -15.11
C ALA A 138 24.63 20.11 -14.01
N ILE A 139 23.84 19.10 -13.65
CA ILE A 139 24.16 18.07 -12.68
C ILE A 139 24.43 16.78 -13.44
N ILE A 140 25.61 16.19 -13.25
CA ILE A 140 25.91 14.82 -13.66
C ILE A 140 25.86 13.95 -12.40
N GLU A 141 24.95 12.99 -12.37
CA GLU A 141 24.70 12.16 -11.18
C GLU A 141 24.48 10.69 -11.53
N GLU A 142 24.48 9.87 -10.50
CA GLU A 142 24.16 8.46 -10.54
C GLU A 142 22.79 8.20 -11.20
N ARG A 143 22.75 7.16 -12.03
CA ARG A 143 21.49 6.63 -12.56
C ARG A 143 20.95 5.57 -11.59
N ILE A 144 19.71 5.76 -11.16
CA ILE A 144 18.98 4.76 -10.38
C ILE A 144 18.81 3.46 -11.16
N LYS A 145 19.06 2.34 -10.49
CA LYS A 145 18.79 0.99 -10.97
C LYS A 145 17.43 0.60 -10.43
N THR A 146 16.39 0.68 -11.25
CA THR A 146 15.03 0.36 -10.84
C THR A 146 14.93 -1.05 -10.23
N ASP A 147 14.26 -1.15 -9.09
CA ASP A 147 13.87 -2.40 -8.44
C ASP A 147 13.20 -3.39 -9.41
N SER A 148 13.45 -4.69 -9.25
CA SER A 148 12.97 -5.73 -10.16
C SER A 148 11.44 -5.79 -10.22
N LEU A 149 10.73 -5.57 -9.10
CA LEU A 149 9.28 -5.56 -9.05
C LEU A 149 8.69 -4.40 -9.83
N LEU A 150 9.25 -3.19 -9.71
CA LEU A 150 8.69 -2.02 -10.41
C LEU A 150 9.14 -1.95 -11.87
N LYS A 151 10.30 -2.55 -12.19
CA LYS A 151 10.83 -2.59 -13.56
C LYS A 151 9.90 -3.32 -14.53
N GLN A 152 9.21 -4.37 -14.10
CA GLN A 152 8.25 -5.09 -14.93
C GLN A 152 7.00 -4.27 -15.28
N TYR A 153 6.68 -3.20 -14.53
CA TYR A 153 5.52 -2.34 -14.80
C TYR A 153 5.85 -1.08 -15.62
N SER A 154 7.14 -0.85 -15.93
CA SER A 154 7.62 0.42 -16.47
C SER A 154 8.01 0.32 -17.96
N TYR A 155 7.44 1.16 -18.81
CA TYR A 155 7.96 1.34 -20.17
C TYR A 155 9.24 2.17 -20.12
N LYS A 156 10.39 1.50 -19.99
CA LYS A 156 11.70 2.15 -19.82
C LYS A 156 11.67 3.13 -18.63
N GLY A 157 12.75 3.87 -18.39
CA GLY A 157 12.78 4.88 -17.32
C GLY A 157 12.73 4.31 -15.90
N VAL A 158 12.46 5.20 -14.94
CA VAL A 158 12.42 4.88 -13.50
C VAL A 158 11.02 5.25 -12.98
N PRO A 159 10.24 4.27 -12.48
CA PRO A 159 9.05 4.51 -11.70
C PRO A 159 9.34 5.41 -10.51
N ASP A 160 8.39 6.27 -10.15
CA ASP A 160 8.49 7.05 -8.93
C ASP A 160 7.23 6.92 -8.08
N ILE A 161 7.42 7.05 -6.78
CA ILE A 161 6.38 7.07 -5.79
C ILE A 161 6.36 8.47 -5.19
N ARG A 162 5.25 9.18 -5.41
CA ARG A 162 5.02 10.48 -4.81
C ARG A 162 4.23 10.32 -3.53
N VAL A 163 4.72 10.91 -2.45
CA VAL A 163 4.01 11.04 -1.19
C VAL A 163 3.78 12.52 -0.91
N ILE A 164 2.51 12.94 -0.73
CA ILE A 164 2.19 14.28 -0.24
C ILE A 164 2.11 14.23 1.28
N CYS A 165 2.82 15.14 1.95
CA CYS A 165 2.77 15.31 3.40
C CYS A 165 2.30 16.71 3.78
N PHE A 166 1.54 16.79 4.86
CA PHE A 166 1.07 18.03 5.46
C PHE A 166 1.00 17.88 6.98
N ASN A 167 1.41 18.92 7.72
CA ASN A 167 1.44 18.91 9.18
C ASN A 167 2.11 17.65 9.78
N GLN A 168 3.24 17.20 9.23
CA GLN A 168 3.94 15.98 9.68
C GLN A 168 3.14 14.68 9.57
N VAL A 169 2.14 14.63 8.68
CA VAL A 169 1.33 13.45 8.36
C VAL A 169 1.42 13.15 6.85
N PRO A 170 1.71 11.90 6.43
CA PRO A 170 1.53 11.48 5.04
C PRO A 170 0.04 11.47 4.68
N ILE A 171 -0.35 12.21 3.65
CA ILE A 171 -1.76 12.49 3.34
C ILE A 171 -2.28 11.56 2.26
N MET A 172 -1.47 11.38 1.21
CA MET A 172 -1.86 10.66 0.01
C MET A 172 -0.60 10.27 -0.77
N ALA A 173 -0.63 9.14 -1.46
CA ALA A 173 0.48 8.68 -2.26
C ALA A 173 0.03 8.13 -3.62
N MET A 174 0.95 8.11 -4.58
CA MET A 174 0.73 7.45 -5.87
C MET A 174 2.03 6.91 -6.43
N LEU A 175 1.93 5.80 -7.15
CA LEU A 175 2.95 5.27 -8.04
C LEU A 175 2.77 5.90 -9.42
N ARG A 176 3.86 6.35 -10.03
CA ARG A 176 3.92 6.90 -11.38
C ARG A 176 4.77 5.98 -12.25
N LEU A 177 4.16 5.45 -13.29
CA LEU A 177 4.77 4.50 -14.21
C LEU A 177 5.02 5.14 -15.58
N PRO A 178 6.27 5.19 -16.04
CA PRO A 178 6.62 5.58 -17.39
C PRO A 178 5.89 4.76 -18.48
N THR A 179 5.47 5.44 -19.54
CA THR A 179 4.80 4.92 -20.75
C THR A 179 5.55 5.34 -22.03
N LYS A 180 5.15 4.82 -23.21
CA LYS A 180 5.66 5.35 -24.49
C LYS A 180 5.31 6.82 -24.68
N LEU A 181 4.07 7.20 -24.35
CA LEU A 181 3.57 8.57 -24.49
C LEU A 181 4.41 9.57 -23.67
N SER A 182 4.79 9.18 -22.45
CA SER A 182 5.68 9.96 -21.58
C SER A 182 7.17 9.91 -21.96
N ASN A 183 7.51 9.24 -23.06
CA ASN A 183 8.87 8.98 -23.50
C ASN A 183 9.77 8.37 -22.39
N GLY A 184 9.20 7.48 -21.58
CA GLY A 184 9.91 6.85 -20.47
C GLY A 184 10.15 7.77 -19.25
N THR A 185 9.33 8.80 -19.06
CA THR A 185 9.38 9.68 -17.88
C THR A 185 8.18 9.45 -16.95
N ALA A 186 8.37 9.57 -15.64
CA ALA A 186 7.28 9.47 -14.66
C ALA A 186 6.49 10.80 -14.50
N ASN A 187 6.26 11.51 -15.61
CA ASN A 187 5.51 12.76 -15.62
C ASN A 187 4.07 12.54 -16.08
N LEU A 188 3.11 12.79 -15.18
CA LEU A 188 1.69 12.64 -15.45
C LEU A 188 1.21 13.49 -16.64
N HIS A 189 1.66 14.74 -16.74
CA HIS A 189 1.27 15.64 -17.85
C HIS A 189 1.89 15.22 -19.19
N SER A 190 2.88 14.33 -19.17
CA SER A 190 3.47 13.75 -20.37
C SER A 190 2.84 12.39 -20.72
N GLY A 191 1.84 11.92 -19.96
CA GLY A 191 1.15 10.66 -20.22
C GLY A 191 1.71 9.46 -19.43
N ALA A 192 2.37 9.68 -18.29
CA ALA A 192 2.68 8.57 -17.38
C ALA A 192 1.38 8.01 -16.77
N ILE A 193 1.36 6.70 -16.50
CA ILE A 193 0.29 6.08 -15.71
C ILE A 193 0.46 6.51 -14.26
N CYS A 194 -0.64 6.84 -13.58
CA CYS A 194 -0.65 7.11 -12.14
C CYS A 194 -1.57 6.16 -11.44
N THR A 195 -1.06 5.51 -10.39
CA THR A 195 -1.78 4.55 -9.58
C THR A 195 -1.82 5.01 -8.13
N GLY A 196 -3.01 5.14 -7.54
CA GLY A 196 -3.16 5.45 -6.13
C GLY A 196 -2.51 4.39 -5.24
N ILE A 197 -2.09 4.77 -4.04
CA ILE A 197 -1.52 3.84 -3.06
C ILE A 197 -2.24 4.06 -1.73
N ASP A 198 -2.81 2.98 -1.19
CA ASP A 198 -3.40 2.99 0.14
C ASP A 198 -2.32 3.26 1.20
N ILE A 199 -2.56 4.24 2.07
CA ILE A 199 -1.55 4.72 3.02
C ILE A 199 -1.23 3.69 4.10
N GLU A 200 -2.19 2.85 4.49
CA GLU A 200 -1.99 1.84 5.52
C GLU A 200 -1.17 0.66 5.01
N THR A 201 -1.62 0.09 3.90
CA THR A 201 -1.11 -1.17 3.35
C THR A 201 0.09 -0.96 2.43
N GLY A 202 0.15 0.17 1.73
CA GLY A 202 1.11 0.38 0.65
C GLY A 202 0.76 -0.39 -0.62
N ILE A 203 -0.50 -0.82 -0.75
CA ILE A 203 -1.01 -1.54 -1.91
C ILE A 203 -1.57 -0.54 -2.93
N THR A 204 -1.28 -0.77 -4.21
CA THR A 204 -1.84 0.04 -5.28
C THR A 204 -3.34 -0.17 -5.47
N THR A 205 -4.06 0.91 -5.76
CA THR A 205 -5.52 0.94 -5.87
C THR A 205 -5.99 1.18 -7.30
N TYR A 206 -6.53 2.36 -7.57
CA TYR A 206 -7.02 2.76 -8.88
C TYR A 206 -5.89 3.33 -9.72
N SER A 207 -5.96 3.09 -11.02
CA SER A 207 -4.98 3.62 -11.97
C SER A 207 -5.66 4.48 -13.01
N MET A 208 -4.94 5.52 -13.44
CA MET A 208 -5.38 6.38 -14.51
C MET A 208 -4.27 6.56 -15.54
N HIS A 209 -4.68 6.95 -16.74
CA HIS A 209 -3.80 7.42 -17.78
C HIS A 209 -4.46 8.57 -18.56
N MET A 210 -3.63 9.47 -19.10
CA MET A 210 -4.11 10.58 -19.93
C MET A 210 -4.32 10.11 -21.36
N ASN A 211 -5.47 10.41 -21.95
CA ASN A 211 -5.72 10.06 -23.34
C ASN A 211 -4.97 11.03 -24.28
N GLY A 212 -4.12 10.50 -25.16
CA GLY A 212 -3.34 11.31 -26.12
C GLY A 212 -4.16 11.94 -27.24
N ALA A 213 -5.45 11.62 -27.35
CA ALA A 213 -6.31 12.05 -28.46
C ALA A 213 -6.73 13.53 -28.43
N VAL A 214 -6.45 14.28 -27.36
CA VAL A 214 -6.90 15.67 -27.25
C VAL A 214 -5.75 16.55 -26.77
N PHE A 215 -5.16 17.31 -27.69
CA PHE A 215 -4.14 18.35 -27.42
C PHE A 215 -4.63 19.48 -26.48
N GLN A 216 -5.81 19.35 -25.87
CA GLN A 216 -6.52 20.39 -25.13
C GLN A 216 -7.32 19.89 -23.90
N SER A 217 -7.23 18.62 -23.48
CA SER A 217 -7.97 18.17 -22.28
C SER A 217 -7.08 17.45 -21.26
N ASP A 218 -7.05 17.97 -20.02
CA ASP A 218 -6.53 17.29 -18.82
C ASP A 218 -7.51 16.18 -18.35
N THR A 219 -7.98 15.36 -19.29
CA THR A 219 -8.93 14.28 -19.00
C THR A 219 -8.15 12.99 -18.78
N TYR A 220 -8.41 12.36 -17.63
CA TYR A 220 -7.82 11.07 -17.27
C TYR A 220 -8.88 9.99 -17.34
N GLU A 221 -8.49 8.85 -17.87
CA GLU A 221 -9.32 7.65 -17.94
C GLU A 221 -8.81 6.63 -16.92
N LEU A 222 -9.74 5.91 -16.29
CA LEU A 222 -9.40 4.77 -15.44
C LEU A 222 -8.92 3.62 -16.31
N ILE A 223 -7.84 2.97 -15.88
CA ILE A 223 -7.26 1.80 -16.51
C ILE A 223 -6.98 0.74 -15.45
N ASP A 224 -6.94 -0.53 -15.85
CA ASP A 224 -6.71 -1.67 -14.95
C ASP A 224 -5.32 -2.30 -15.11
N SER A 225 -4.65 -2.02 -16.23
CA SER A 225 -3.42 -2.68 -16.65
C SER A 225 -2.40 -1.70 -17.22
N THR A 226 -1.12 -2.08 -17.20
CA THR A 226 -0.04 -1.30 -17.82
C THR A 226 -0.32 -1.09 -19.30
N LEU A 227 0.34 -0.09 -19.86
CA LEU A 227 0.33 0.16 -21.30
C LEU A 227 1.70 -0.17 -21.87
N ASP A 228 1.75 -0.44 -23.17
CA ASP A 228 2.99 -0.48 -23.95
C ASP A 228 4.00 -1.61 -23.69
N LEU A 229 3.68 -2.55 -22.79
CA LEU A 229 4.54 -3.70 -22.50
C LEU A 229 4.26 -4.86 -23.46
N THR A 230 5.17 -5.84 -23.51
CA THR A 230 4.99 -7.08 -24.28
C THR A 230 3.82 -7.89 -23.74
N GLN A 231 3.67 -7.91 -22.43
CA GLN A 231 2.51 -8.43 -21.71
C GLN A 231 2.10 -7.37 -20.70
N ASN A 232 0.88 -6.85 -20.84
CA ASN A 232 0.37 -5.87 -19.90
C ASN A 232 0.01 -6.55 -18.58
N LEU A 233 0.34 -5.88 -17.47
CA LEU A 233 0.19 -6.38 -16.11
C LEU A 233 -0.87 -5.59 -15.37
N GLN A 234 -1.57 -6.23 -14.44
CA GLN A 234 -2.57 -5.58 -13.59
C GLN A 234 -1.91 -4.54 -12.68
N LEU A 235 -2.52 -3.35 -12.58
CA LEU A 235 -1.95 -2.22 -11.84
C LEU A 235 -2.43 -2.13 -10.38
N SER A 236 -3.59 -2.71 -10.06
CA SER A 236 -4.12 -2.81 -8.70
C SER A 236 -3.50 -4.00 -7.94
N GLY A 237 -3.35 -3.89 -6.62
CA GLY A 237 -2.88 -5.01 -5.78
C GLY A 237 -1.36 -5.17 -5.71
N ILE A 238 -0.59 -4.24 -6.25
CA ILE A 238 0.87 -4.25 -6.18
C ILE A 238 1.28 -3.76 -4.79
N GLN A 239 1.92 -4.62 -4.02
CA GLN A 239 2.54 -4.26 -2.74
C GLN A 239 3.81 -3.45 -3.00
N ILE A 240 3.84 -2.19 -2.56
CA ILE A 240 5.04 -1.36 -2.63
C ILE A 240 6.04 -1.81 -1.55
N PRO A 241 7.28 -2.17 -1.90
CA PRO A 241 8.28 -2.57 -0.92
C PRO A 241 8.78 -1.35 -0.14
N TYR A 242 9.30 -1.58 1.08
CA TYR A 242 9.81 -0.54 1.98
C TYR A 242 8.77 0.53 2.39
N TRP A 243 7.47 0.23 2.29
CA TRP A 243 6.41 1.25 2.42
C TRP A 243 6.51 2.12 3.68
N ASN A 244 6.63 1.50 4.86
CA ASN A 244 6.75 2.24 6.12
C ASN A 244 8.00 3.13 6.18
N GLU A 245 9.11 2.65 5.62
CA GLU A 245 10.36 3.41 5.54
C GLU A 245 10.20 4.61 4.60
N MET A 246 9.51 4.45 3.47
CA MET A 246 9.22 5.54 2.54
C MET A 246 8.36 6.63 3.18
N LEU A 247 7.35 6.26 3.98
CA LEU A 247 6.54 7.22 4.75
C LEU A 247 7.41 7.97 5.77
N GLU A 248 8.34 7.29 6.44
CA GLU A 248 9.28 7.92 7.36
C GLU A 248 10.23 8.88 6.64
N ILE A 249 10.78 8.48 5.49
CA ILE A 249 11.63 9.32 4.63
C ILE A 249 10.87 10.56 4.20
N ALA A 250 9.61 10.43 3.75
CA ALA A 250 8.81 11.57 3.32
C ALA A 250 8.61 12.61 4.44
N LEU A 251 8.35 12.16 5.67
CA LEU A 251 8.26 13.05 6.82
C LEU A 251 9.61 13.66 7.24
N LYS A 252 10.71 12.90 7.15
CA LYS A 252 12.06 13.45 7.36
C LYS A 252 12.39 14.53 6.32
N CYS A 253 12.06 14.32 5.05
CA CYS A 253 12.18 15.33 3.99
C CYS A 253 11.38 16.60 4.32
N GLN A 254 10.15 16.44 4.85
CA GLN A 254 9.33 17.57 5.28
C GLN A 254 10.04 18.39 6.38
N ARG A 255 10.55 17.73 7.41
CA ARG A 255 11.29 18.39 8.51
C ARG A 255 12.57 19.08 8.01
N ALA A 256 13.38 18.36 7.23
CA ALA A 256 14.67 18.84 6.73
C ALA A 256 14.55 20.09 5.85
N SER A 257 13.47 20.16 5.06
CA SER A 257 13.20 21.28 4.16
C SER A 257 12.45 22.45 4.81
N GLY A 258 11.81 22.21 5.96
CA GLY A 258 10.92 23.17 6.61
C GLY A 258 9.66 23.49 5.81
N LEU A 259 9.30 22.68 4.82
CA LEU A 259 8.03 22.82 4.09
C LEU A 259 6.89 22.24 4.92
N GLY A 260 5.87 23.03 5.24
CA GLY A 260 4.68 22.51 5.92
C GLY A 260 3.73 21.74 5.00
N TYR A 261 3.77 21.99 3.68
CA TYR A 261 3.09 21.20 2.64
C TYR A 261 4.09 20.80 1.54
N ILE A 262 4.26 19.50 1.30
CA ILE A 262 5.34 18.98 0.46
C ILE A 262 4.87 17.78 -0.35
N GLY A 263 5.38 17.64 -1.57
CA GLY A 263 5.43 16.35 -2.28
C GLY A 263 6.86 15.82 -2.28
N VAL A 264 7.04 14.55 -1.93
CA VAL A 264 8.34 13.89 -1.93
C VAL A 264 8.30 12.80 -2.99
N ASP A 265 9.25 12.85 -3.92
CA ASP A 265 9.32 11.91 -5.04
C ASP A 265 10.46 10.92 -4.78
N ILE A 266 10.09 9.66 -4.61
CA ILE A 266 10.99 8.59 -4.15
C ILE A 266 11.00 7.48 -5.22
N ALA A 267 12.18 6.99 -5.57
CA ALA A 267 12.33 5.75 -6.33
C ALA A 267 12.83 4.62 -5.46
N ILE A 268 12.65 3.39 -5.93
CA ILE A 268 13.21 2.20 -5.30
C ILE A 268 14.37 1.73 -6.17
N ASP A 269 15.58 1.90 -5.63
CA ASP A 269 16.80 1.39 -6.23
C ASP A 269 17.04 -0.06 -5.80
N ALA A 270 17.42 -0.91 -6.75
CA ALA A 270 17.63 -2.33 -6.54
C ALA A 270 18.75 -2.65 -5.53
N GLU A 271 19.70 -1.75 -5.33
CA GLU A 271 20.83 -1.94 -4.42
C GLU A 271 20.70 -1.08 -3.15
N LYS A 272 20.13 0.12 -3.28
CA LYS A 272 20.08 1.11 -2.19
C LYS A 272 18.72 1.22 -1.49
N GLY A 273 17.68 0.55 -1.98
CA GLY A 273 16.32 0.70 -1.47
C GLY A 273 15.73 2.09 -1.81
N PRO A 274 14.94 2.71 -0.91
CA PRO A 274 14.33 4.01 -1.16
C PRO A 274 15.34 5.14 -1.39
N VAL A 275 15.24 5.84 -2.52
CA VAL A 275 16.10 6.97 -2.88
C VAL A 275 15.26 8.19 -3.28
N VAL A 276 15.50 9.34 -2.66
CA VAL A 276 14.76 10.58 -2.95
C VAL A 276 15.33 11.27 -4.19
N PHE A 277 14.47 11.49 -5.19
CA PHE A 277 14.82 12.23 -6.40
C PHE A 277 14.76 13.73 -6.22
N GLU A 278 13.62 14.19 -5.71
CA GLU A 278 13.29 15.59 -5.55
C GLU A 278 12.23 15.78 -4.47
N ILE A 279 12.15 17.02 -3.99
CA ILE A 279 11.04 17.48 -3.16
C ILE A 279 10.37 18.64 -3.89
N ASN A 280 9.05 18.72 -3.74
CA ASN A 280 8.20 19.65 -4.45
C ASN A 280 7.43 20.49 -3.43
N ALA A 281 7.63 21.81 -3.45
CA ALA A 281 6.87 22.73 -2.60
C ALA A 281 5.44 23.01 -3.11
N ARG A 282 5.13 22.55 -4.33
CA ARG A 282 3.85 22.77 -5.04
C ARG A 282 3.41 21.49 -5.77
N PRO A 283 3.26 20.35 -5.07
CA PRO A 283 2.94 19.08 -5.71
C PRO A 283 1.65 19.16 -6.54
N GLY A 284 1.66 18.48 -7.68
CA GLY A 284 0.52 18.38 -8.60
C GLY A 284 -0.68 17.67 -7.96
N LEU A 285 -1.87 17.98 -8.46
CA LEU A 285 -3.14 17.55 -7.86
C LEU A 285 -3.74 16.28 -8.49
N GLY A 286 -3.12 15.75 -9.55
CA GLY A 286 -3.55 14.51 -10.21
C GLY A 286 -3.55 13.29 -9.28
N ILE A 287 -2.81 13.35 -8.17
CA ILE A 287 -2.83 12.33 -7.12
C ILE A 287 -4.23 12.08 -6.54
N GLN A 288 -5.11 13.10 -6.53
CA GLN A 288 -6.51 12.97 -6.10
C GLN A 288 -7.30 12.03 -7.00
N VAL A 289 -7.09 12.17 -8.30
CA VAL A 289 -7.72 11.33 -9.30
C VAL A 289 -7.19 9.90 -9.16
N ALA A 290 -5.91 9.72 -8.80
CA ALA A 290 -5.27 8.40 -8.74
C ALA A 290 -5.82 7.59 -7.56
N ASN A 291 -6.13 8.29 -6.47
CA ASN A 291 -6.71 7.68 -5.27
C ASN A 291 -8.24 7.72 -5.27
N GLN A 292 -8.88 8.27 -6.31
CA GLN A 292 -10.35 8.48 -6.36
C GLN A 292 -10.88 9.20 -5.10
N ALA A 293 -10.07 10.08 -4.53
CA ALA A 293 -10.35 10.73 -3.25
C ALA A 293 -9.89 12.19 -3.26
N GLY A 294 -10.68 13.05 -2.62
CA GLY A 294 -10.35 14.46 -2.47
C GLY A 294 -9.15 14.68 -1.54
N LEU A 295 -8.22 15.56 -1.92
CA LEU A 295 -7.06 15.90 -1.08
C LEU A 295 -7.44 16.93 -0.01
N ARG A 296 -8.43 17.79 -0.26
CA ARG A 296 -8.78 18.88 0.65
C ARG A 296 -9.29 18.35 1.98
N TRP A 297 -10.24 17.41 1.95
CA TRP A 297 -10.82 16.89 3.19
C TRP A 297 -9.73 16.22 4.07
N ARG A 298 -8.78 15.51 3.45
CA ARG A 298 -7.65 14.90 4.17
C ARG A 298 -6.75 15.93 4.82
N LEU A 299 -6.42 17.01 4.10
CA LEU A 299 -5.64 18.11 4.66
C LEU A 299 -6.37 18.80 5.82
N GLU A 300 -7.68 19.05 5.69
CA GLU A 300 -8.49 19.66 6.75
C GLU A 300 -8.55 18.78 8.00
N LYS A 301 -8.64 17.44 7.87
CA LYS A 301 -8.67 16.50 9.00
C LYS A 301 -7.44 16.57 9.89
N VAL A 302 -6.26 16.84 9.33
CA VAL A 302 -5.00 16.83 10.08
C VAL A 302 -4.48 18.21 10.43
N LYS A 303 -5.10 19.27 9.90
CA LYS A 303 -4.62 20.66 10.03
C LYS A 303 -4.38 21.08 11.48
N ASP A 304 -5.31 20.70 12.36
CA ASP A 304 -5.31 21.12 13.77
C ASP A 304 -4.84 20.00 14.72
N ILE A 305 -4.29 18.91 14.19
CA ILE A 305 -3.77 17.80 14.99
C ILE A 305 -2.33 18.09 15.43
N GLU A 306 -2.04 17.95 16.72
CA GLU A 306 -0.67 18.05 17.23
C GLU A 306 0.11 16.74 16.99
N ILE A 307 1.15 16.79 16.15
CA ILE A 307 1.98 15.63 15.83
C ILE A 307 3.22 15.56 16.72
N LYS A 308 3.19 14.63 17.68
CA LYS A 308 4.26 14.37 18.66
C LYS A 308 5.55 13.76 18.09
N GLY A 309 5.55 13.25 16.86
CA GLY A 309 6.72 12.58 16.27
C GLY A 309 6.43 11.86 14.96
N LEU A 310 7.47 11.36 14.26
CA LEU A 310 7.35 10.68 12.96
C LEU A 310 6.40 9.48 13.04
N LYS A 311 6.62 8.60 14.01
CA LYS A 311 5.77 7.41 14.24
C LYS A 311 4.32 7.77 14.56
N HIS A 312 4.09 8.90 15.24
CA HIS A 312 2.74 9.38 15.52
C HIS A 312 2.07 9.87 14.23
N GLY A 313 2.77 10.68 13.42
CA GLY A 313 2.28 11.15 12.12
C GLY A 313 1.92 10.02 11.17
N ILE A 314 2.76 8.99 11.06
CA ILE A 314 2.46 7.80 10.24
C ILE A 314 1.22 7.06 10.77
N ARG A 315 1.10 6.86 12.09
CA ARG A 315 -0.06 6.19 12.67
C ARG A 315 -1.36 6.96 12.44
N VAL A 316 -1.32 8.29 12.61
CA VAL A 316 -2.45 9.17 12.31
C VAL A 316 -2.84 9.05 10.84
N ALA A 317 -1.86 9.04 9.92
CA ALA A 317 -2.12 8.85 8.51
C ALA A 317 -2.82 7.52 8.23
N LYS A 318 -2.27 6.40 8.69
CA LYS A 318 -2.86 5.07 8.45
C LYS A 318 -4.28 4.98 8.99
N ASN A 319 -4.51 5.45 10.22
CA ASN A 319 -5.83 5.38 10.84
C ASN A 319 -6.89 6.29 10.16
N LEU A 320 -6.47 7.41 9.57
CA LEU A 320 -7.41 8.37 8.97
C LEU A 320 -7.60 8.16 7.46
N PHE A 321 -6.61 7.56 6.79
CA PHE A 321 -6.46 7.59 5.33
C PHE A 321 -6.13 6.23 4.71
N GLY A 322 -6.04 5.17 5.51
CA GLY A 322 -5.87 3.79 5.08
C GLY A 322 -7.15 2.98 5.20
N GLY A 323 -7.13 1.77 4.65
CA GLY A 323 -8.27 0.85 4.64
C GLY A 323 -9.29 1.14 3.55
N GLU A 324 -9.00 2.06 2.61
CA GLU A 324 -9.97 2.46 1.58
C GLU A 324 -10.32 1.30 0.64
N ILE A 325 -9.41 0.36 0.43
CA ILE A 325 -9.66 -0.84 -0.38
C ILE A 325 -10.65 -1.75 0.32
N GLU A 326 -10.41 -2.06 1.60
CA GLU A 326 -11.26 -2.90 2.42
C GLU A 326 -12.64 -2.26 2.53
N GLU A 327 -12.72 -0.98 2.93
CA GLU A 327 -13.98 -0.23 3.01
C GLU A 327 -14.74 -0.20 1.68
N ASN A 328 -14.06 -0.04 0.53
CA ASN A 328 -14.71 -0.08 -0.78
C ASN A 328 -15.18 -1.50 -1.16
N ILE A 329 -14.38 -2.53 -0.90
CA ILE A 329 -14.77 -3.93 -1.12
C ILE A 329 -15.97 -4.28 -0.23
N GLU A 330 -15.97 -3.84 1.03
CA GLU A 330 -17.08 -4.00 1.96
C GLU A 330 -18.32 -3.23 1.48
N ALA A 331 -18.17 -2.00 0.99
CA ALA A 331 -19.26 -1.18 0.48
C ALA A 331 -19.88 -1.74 -0.81
N ILE A 332 -19.07 -2.31 -1.72
CA ILE A 332 -19.53 -2.91 -2.99
C ILE A 332 -20.18 -4.28 -2.74
N SER A 333 -19.55 -5.12 -1.93
CA SER A 333 -20.01 -6.50 -1.71
C SER A 333 -21.08 -6.62 -0.61
N GLY A 334 -21.17 -5.64 0.28
CA GLY A 334 -21.95 -5.72 1.52
C GLY A 334 -21.40 -6.72 2.54
N ARG A 335 -20.21 -7.31 2.30
CA ARG A 335 -19.57 -8.34 3.11
C ARG A 335 -18.34 -7.78 3.79
N LYS A 336 -18.09 -8.15 5.05
CA LYS A 336 -16.89 -7.72 5.77
C LYS A 336 -15.64 -8.47 5.30
N VAL A 337 -14.51 -7.80 5.17
CA VAL A 337 -13.23 -8.46 4.84
C VAL A 337 -12.59 -8.98 6.13
N VAL A 338 -12.11 -10.22 6.12
CA VAL A 338 -11.36 -10.85 7.23
C VAL A 338 -10.11 -11.53 6.69
N ASN A 339 -9.05 -11.57 7.48
CA ASN A 339 -7.85 -12.30 7.09
C ASN A 339 -8.10 -13.82 7.14
N ILE A 340 -7.31 -14.59 6.39
CA ILE A 340 -7.34 -16.06 6.48
C ILE A 340 -7.03 -16.57 7.90
N ILE A 341 -6.22 -15.84 8.66
CA ILE A 341 -6.00 -16.04 10.10
C ILE A 341 -6.43 -14.77 10.81
N GLU A 342 -7.54 -14.84 11.54
CA GLU A 342 -8.14 -13.68 12.21
C GLU A 342 -8.09 -13.85 13.73
N LYS A 343 -7.94 -12.74 14.46
CA LYS A 343 -8.11 -12.77 15.91
C LYS A 343 -9.58 -12.61 16.26
N ILE A 344 -10.16 -13.62 16.89
CA ILE A 344 -11.55 -13.60 17.32
C ILE A 344 -11.64 -13.62 18.84
N TYR A 345 -12.77 -13.14 19.38
CA TYR A 345 -13.12 -13.37 20.77
C TYR A 345 -14.12 -14.51 20.87
N ILE A 346 -13.86 -15.44 21.77
CA ILE A 346 -14.82 -16.46 22.20
C ILE A 346 -15.30 -16.12 23.61
N PHE A 347 -16.58 -16.35 23.86
CA PHE A 347 -17.21 -16.05 25.14
C PHE A 347 -17.54 -17.33 25.90
N ASP A 348 -17.60 -17.22 27.23
CA ASP A 348 -18.01 -18.33 28.11
C ASP A 348 -19.44 -18.79 27.76
N LYS A 349 -19.73 -20.09 27.92
CA LYS A 349 -21.01 -20.71 27.53
C LYS A 349 -22.25 -20.02 28.11
N ASN A 350 -22.12 -19.38 29.27
CA ASN A 350 -23.24 -18.73 29.97
C ASN A 350 -23.46 -17.27 29.52
N THR A 351 -22.70 -16.79 28.53
CA THR A 351 -22.75 -15.39 28.10
C THR A 351 -24.03 -15.11 27.31
N ASN A 352 -24.87 -14.20 27.82
CA ASN A 352 -26.05 -13.74 27.09
C ASN A 352 -25.69 -12.64 26.07
N ILE A 353 -25.89 -12.93 24.78
CA ILE A 353 -25.54 -12.05 23.66
C ILE A 353 -26.24 -10.68 23.73
N THR A 354 -27.45 -10.64 24.25
CA THR A 354 -28.26 -9.41 24.31
C THR A 354 -27.72 -8.38 25.32
N LYS A 355 -26.80 -8.76 26.21
CA LYS A 355 -26.20 -7.90 27.24
C LYS A 355 -24.72 -7.56 26.98
N ILE A 356 -24.18 -7.84 25.79
CA ILE A 356 -22.74 -7.64 25.47
C ILE A 356 -22.36 -6.15 25.24
N SER A 357 -23.24 -5.19 25.54
CA SER A 357 -22.93 -3.75 25.38
C SER A 357 -21.77 -3.27 26.28
N ASN A 358 -21.45 -3.96 27.37
CA ASN A 358 -20.31 -3.64 28.25
C ASN A 358 -19.25 -4.77 28.26
N PHE A 359 -18.22 -4.63 27.42
CA PHE A 359 -17.13 -5.61 27.20
C PHE A 359 -16.23 -5.93 28.42
N LYS A 360 -16.39 -5.23 29.56
CA LYS A 360 -15.46 -5.31 30.71
C LYS A 360 -15.77 -6.45 31.69
N ASP A 361 -17.04 -6.86 31.83
CA ASP A 361 -17.45 -7.81 32.88
C ASP A 361 -17.75 -9.23 32.36
N ILE A 362 -17.44 -9.49 31.08
CA ILE A 362 -17.73 -10.77 30.41
C ILE A 362 -16.45 -11.57 30.24
N LYS A 363 -16.46 -12.79 30.78
CA LYS A 363 -15.37 -13.74 30.63
C LYS A 363 -15.24 -14.16 29.15
N LYS A 364 -14.11 -13.81 28.55
CA LYS A 364 -13.80 -14.03 27.13
C LYS A 364 -12.34 -14.38 26.95
N GLU A 365 -12.03 -15.13 25.90
CA GLU A 365 -10.67 -15.45 25.48
C GLU A 365 -10.45 -14.94 24.05
N GLN A 366 -9.27 -14.36 23.77
CA GLN A 366 -8.90 -13.98 22.41
C GLN A 366 -8.04 -15.07 21.81
N VAL A 367 -8.43 -15.58 20.64
CA VAL A 367 -7.75 -16.69 19.98
C VAL A 367 -7.58 -16.41 18.50
N LYS A 368 -6.54 -16.99 17.89
CA LYS A 368 -6.38 -16.99 16.43
C LYS A 368 -7.25 -18.09 15.84
N ALA A 369 -8.10 -17.74 14.88
CA ALA A 369 -8.95 -18.66 14.17
C ALA A 369 -8.58 -18.69 12.69
N PHE A 370 -8.60 -19.89 12.11
CA PHE A 370 -8.37 -20.10 10.68
C PHE A 370 -9.69 -20.08 9.92
N MET A 371 -9.79 -19.26 8.88
CA MET A 371 -10.99 -19.12 8.04
C MET A 371 -10.93 -20.17 6.92
N ASP A 372 -11.69 -21.26 7.06
CA ASP A 372 -11.65 -22.39 6.13
C ASP A 372 -13.01 -22.64 5.46
N THR A 373 -13.10 -22.25 4.19
CA THR A 373 -14.29 -22.50 3.37
C THR A 373 -14.48 -23.97 2.98
N GLY A 374 -13.46 -24.83 3.15
CA GLY A 374 -13.50 -26.27 2.90
C GLY A 374 -14.23 -27.04 3.99
N VAL A 375 -14.28 -26.51 5.22
CA VAL A 375 -15.01 -27.11 6.34
C VAL A 375 -16.41 -26.50 6.44
N LEU A 376 -17.45 -27.32 6.56
CA LEU A 376 -18.83 -26.85 6.62
C LEU A 376 -19.18 -26.18 7.97
N THR A 377 -19.02 -26.92 9.07
CA THR A 377 -19.30 -26.46 10.44
C THR A 377 -18.00 -26.12 11.14
N SER A 378 -17.97 -24.99 11.85
CA SER A 378 -16.78 -24.54 12.58
C SER A 378 -16.29 -25.62 13.58
N ARG A 379 -14.98 -25.62 13.87
CA ARG A 379 -14.31 -26.59 14.76
C ARG A 379 -13.60 -25.87 15.90
N ILE A 380 -13.66 -26.46 17.10
CA ILE A 380 -12.99 -25.97 18.29
C ILE A 380 -12.19 -27.10 18.94
N ASP A 381 -10.97 -26.78 19.38
CA ASP A 381 -10.19 -27.69 20.20
C ASP A 381 -10.89 -27.96 21.55
N SER A 382 -10.96 -29.23 21.95
CA SER A 382 -11.63 -29.65 23.17
C SER A 382 -11.04 -29.02 24.44
N LYS A 383 -9.72 -28.76 24.48
CA LYS A 383 -9.08 -28.07 25.62
C LYS A 383 -9.50 -26.61 25.67
N LEU A 384 -9.60 -25.94 24.53
CA LEU A 384 -10.14 -24.58 24.46
C LEU A 384 -11.61 -24.54 24.89
N ALA A 385 -12.46 -25.43 24.38
CA ALA A 385 -13.86 -25.55 24.77
C ALA A 385 -14.02 -25.77 26.29
N ASN A 386 -13.15 -26.58 26.91
CA ASN A 386 -13.15 -26.78 28.36
C ASN A 386 -12.90 -25.49 29.16
N ARG A 387 -12.01 -24.62 28.68
CA ARG A 387 -11.70 -23.34 29.36
C ARG A 387 -12.88 -22.36 29.37
N ILE A 388 -13.75 -22.44 28.36
CA ILE A 388 -14.93 -21.58 28.20
C ILE A 388 -16.23 -22.22 28.70
N GLY A 389 -16.14 -23.31 29.48
CA GLY A 389 -17.24 -23.83 30.29
C GLY A 389 -17.78 -25.22 29.91
N PHE A 390 -17.20 -25.90 28.92
CA PHE A 390 -17.67 -27.22 28.46
C PHE A 390 -16.99 -28.42 29.15
N ILE A 391 -16.22 -28.20 30.23
CA ILE A 391 -15.50 -29.29 30.92
C ILE A 391 -16.42 -30.38 31.48
N ASN A 392 -17.53 -30.01 32.11
CA ASN A 392 -18.49 -30.98 32.64
C ASN A 392 -19.29 -31.65 31.52
N THR A 393 -19.63 -30.90 30.47
CA THR A 393 -20.27 -31.41 29.25
C THR A 393 -19.45 -32.52 28.61
N HIS A 394 -18.14 -32.32 28.44
CA HIS A 394 -17.25 -33.35 27.89
C HIS A 394 -17.15 -34.58 28.80
N LYS A 395 -17.08 -34.40 30.13
CA LYS A 395 -17.04 -35.52 31.08
C LYS A 395 -18.30 -36.39 30.99
N GLU A 396 -19.47 -35.76 30.94
CA GLU A 396 -20.76 -36.45 30.74
C GLU A 396 -20.80 -37.15 29.38
N PHE A 397 -20.34 -36.47 28.32
CA PHE A 397 -20.29 -37.02 26.97
C PHE A 397 -19.41 -38.27 26.87
N THR A 398 -18.28 -38.31 27.58
CA THR A 398 -17.40 -39.50 27.62
C THR A 398 -18.12 -40.72 28.24
N LYS A 399 -19.07 -40.51 29.17
CA LYS A 399 -19.83 -41.61 29.79
C LYS A 399 -20.79 -42.32 28.83
N LEU A 400 -21.13 -41.69 27.70
CA LEU A 400 -21.95 -42.31 26.65
C LEU A 400 -21.23 -43.46 25.92
N ASN A 401 -19.92 -43.66 26.17
CA ASN A 401 -19.11 -44.74 25.61
C ASN A 401 -19.25 -44.87 24.08
N ILE A 402 -19.24 -43.72 23.40
CA ILE A 402 -19.33 -43.65 21.95
C ILE A 402 -18.16 -44.42 21.32
N PRO A 403 -18.40 -45.24 20.28
CA PRO A 403 -17.33 -45.90 19.55
C PRO A 403 -16.25 -44.90 19.09
N LYS A 404 -14.98 -45.26 19.30
CA LYS A 404 -13.84 -44.42 18.91
C LYS A 404 -13.68 -44.27 17.39
N ARG A 405 -14.28 -45.19 16.62
CA ARG A 405 -14.29 -45.21 15.15
C ARG A 405 -15.58 -45.81 14.61
N PHE A 406 -15.96 -45.37 13.42
CA PHE A 406 -17.01 -45.95 12.60
C PHE A 406 -16.39 -46.32 11.24
N GLU A 407 -16.78 -47.44 10.65
CA GLU A 407 -16.22 -47.89 9.37
C GLU A 407 -16.89 -47.13 8.19
N THR A 408 -18.15 -46.72 8.36
CA THR A 408 -18.88 -45.96 7.33
C THR A 408 -19.65 -44.77 7.90
N PHE A 409 -19.92 -43.78 7.04
CA PHE A 409 -20.79 -42.63 7.40
C PHE A 409 -22.23 -43.05 7.71
N LYS A 410 -22.67 -44.19 7.18
CA LYS A 410 -24.00 -44.74 7.45
C LYS A 410 -24.09 -45.24 8.89
N GLU A 411 -23.12 -46.04 9.33
CA GLU A 411 -23.03 -46.50 10.72
C GLU A 411 -22.97 -45.34 11.72
N ALA A 412 -22.19 -44.30 11.41
CA ALA A 412 -22.11 -43.10 12.23
C ALA A 412 -23.46 -42.35 12.28
N GLN A 413 -24.20 -42.30 11.17
CA GLN A 413 -25.54 -41.71 11.14
C GLN A 413 -26.55 -42.54 11.94
N ASP A 414 -26.57 -43.86 11.76
CA ASP A 414 -27.45 -44.77 12.50
C ASP A 414 -27.17 -44.71 14.01
N TYR A 415 -25.94 -44.42 14.41
CA TYR A 415 -25.60 -44.14 15.81
C TYR A 415 -26.19 -42.82 16.28
N ILE A 416 -26.03 -41.74 15.51
CA ILE A 416 -26.60 -40.41 15.83
C ILE A 416 -28.11 -40.52 15.98
N ASP A 417 -28.81 -41.11 15.02
CA ASP A 417 -30.28 -41.19 15.02
C ASP A 417 -30.83 -41.92 16.26
N ARG A 418 -30.08 -42.88 16.80
CA ARG A 418 -30.46 -43.63 18.01
C ARG A 418 -30.12 -42.93 19.31
N ASN A 419 -29.03 -42.15 19.36
CA ASN A 419 -28.43 -41.67 20.60
C ASN A 419 -28.48 -40.14 20.76
N GLU A 420 -28.84 -39.38 19.72
CA GLU A 420 -28.82 -37.92 19.75
C GLU A 420 -29.76 -37.34 20.82
N VAL A 421 -30.96 -37.89 20.98
CA VAL A 421 -31.92 -37.44 22.00
C VAL A 421 -31.34 -37.57 23.41
N GLU A 422 -30.63 -38.67 23.70
CA GLU A 422 -29.99 -38.88 25.00
C GLU A 422 -28.77 -37.97 25.17
N ALA A 423 -27.96 -37.81 24.12
CA ALA A 423 -26.80 -36.92 24.14
C ALA A 423 -27.19 -35.45 24.35
N CYS A 424 -28.28 -34.99 23.74
CA CYS A 424 -28.79 -33.63 23.89
C CYS A 424 -29.40 -33.33 25.27
N LYS A 425 -29.62 -34.35 26.13
CA LYS A 425 -29.95 -34.12 27.55
C LYS A 425 -28.76 -33.60 28.35
N ILE A 426 -27.54 -33.79 27.86
CA ILE A 426 -26.32 -33.28 28.49
C ILE A 426 -26.25 -31.76 28.25
N ASP A 427 -26.19 -30.99 29.34
CA ASP A 427 -26.08 -29.53 29.29
C ASP A 427 -24.93 -29.07 28.37
N GLY A 428 -25.27 -28.26 27.38
CA GLY A 428 -24.34 -27.68 26.41
C GLY A 428 -24.20 -28.44 25.08
N ILE A 429 -24.73 -29.66 24.95
CA ILE A 429 -24.75 -30.38 23.66
C ILE A 429 -25.99 -29.97 22.87
N LYS A 430 -25.79 -29.36 21.71
CA LYS A 430 -26.87 -28.99 20.79
C LYS A 430 -27.35 -30.17 19.95
N ARG A 431 -26.38 -30.91 19.42
CA ARG A 431 -26.57 -32.05 18.51
C ARG A 431 -25.27 -32.84 18.38
N LEU A 432 -25.32 -33.97 17.68
CA LEU A 432 -24.14 -34.72 17.32
C LEU A 432 -23.72 -34.41 15.86
N ALA A 433 -22.43 -34.57 15.59
CA ALA A 433 -21.88 -34.46 14.24
C ALA A 433 -20.97 -35.63 13.94
N LYS A 434 -21.17 -36.25 12.77
CA LYS A 434 -20.20 -37.18 12.19
C LYS A 434 -19.15 -36.39 11.42
N ILE A 435 -17.88 -36.60 11.72
CA ILE A 435 -16.75 -35.93 11.08
C ILE A 435 -15.67 -36.95 10.71
N VAL A 436 -14.80 -36.56 9.77
CA VAL A 436 -13.53 -37.24 9.55
C VAL A 436 -12.47 -36.49 10.34
N GLU A 437 -11.84 -37.18 11.28
CA GLU A 437 -10.75 -36.66 12.11
C GLU A 437 -9.63 -37.72 12.09
N GLU A 438 -8.42 -37.33 11.70
CA GLU A 438 -7.26 -38.24 11.53
C GLU A 438 -7.55 -39.41 10.56
N GLY A 439 -8.34 -39.17 9.51
CA GLY A 439 -8.72 -40.20 8.54
C GLY A 439 -9.76 -41.21 9.05
N VAL A 440 -10.27 -41.03 10.27
CA VAL A 440 -11.26 -41.92 10.90
C VAL A 440 -12.61 -41.20 11.03
N ILE A 441 -13.70 -41.91 10.79
CA ILE A 441 -15.05 -41.39 11.01
C ILE A 441 -15.35 -41.45 12.51
N LYS A 442 -15.62 -40.29 13.11
CA LYS A 442 -15.94 -40.13 14.53
C LYS A 442 -17.24 -39.35 14.71
N VAL A 443 -17.93 -39.60 15.81
CA VAL A 443 -19.09 -38.81 16.25
C VAL A 443 -18.65 -37.89 17.39
N ARG A 444 -18.89 -36.59 17.24
CA ARG A 444 -18.45 -35.53 18.16
C ARG A 444 -19.62 -34.64 18.59
N PRO A 445 -19.56 -34.02 19.78
CA PRO A 445 -20.61 -33.12 20.24
C PRO A 445 -20.48 -31.76 19.54
N VAL A 446 -21.61 -31.14 19.26
CA VAL A 446 -21.69 -29.78 18.71
C VAL A 446 -22.15 -28.82 19.81
N PHE A 447 -21.42 -27.72 19.96
CA PHE A 447 -21.69 -26.68 20.94
C PHE A 447 -22.12 -25.39 20.25
N ASP A 448 -23.06 -24.68 20.86
CA ASP A 448 -23.38 -23.30 20.51
C ASP A 448 -22.50 -22.38 21.35
N ILE A 449 -21.61 -21.63 20.69
CA ILE A 449 -20.65 -20.74 21.36
C ILE A 449 -20.80 -19.32 20.81
N PRO A 450 -20.97 -18.30 21.67
CA PRO A 450 -20.94 -16.93 21.23
C PRO A 450 -19.51 -16.55 20.84
N ILE A 451 -19.37 -15.94 19.67
CA ILE A 451 -18.10 -15.42 19.17
C ILE A 451 -18.26 -14.01 18.63
N LYS A 452 -17.16 -13.25 18.64
CA LYS A 452 -17.04 -11.97 17.94
C LYS A 452 -15.95 -12.10 16.87
N ILE A 453 -16.35 -11.91 15.62
CA ILE A 453 -15.45 -11.79 14.47
C ILE A 453 -15.59 -10.36 13.94
N SER A 454 -14.47 -9.65 13.82
CA SER A 454 -14.45 -8.20 13.57
C SER A 454 -15.36 -7.48 14.57
N ASP A 455 -16.47 -6.85 14.13
CA ASP A 455 -17.43 -6.17 15.01
C ASP A 455 -18.75 -6.92 15.21
N LYS A 456 -18.92 -8.08 14.57
CA LYS A 456 -20.17 -8.83 14.62
C LYS A 456 -20.09 -9.91 15.69
N ILE A 457 -21.06 -9.90 16.60
CA ILE A 457 -21.27 -10.96 17.57
C ILE A 457 -22.35 -11.90 17.05
N ARG A 458 -22.14 -13.21 17.19
CA ARG A 458 -23.11 -14.23 16.81
C ARG A 458 -22.94 -15.49 17.66
N MET A 459 -23.97 -16.33 17.67
CA MET A 459 -23.82 -17.74 18.03
C MET A 459 -23.29 -18.52 16.83
N THR A 460 -22.31 -19.38 17.09
CA THR A 460 -21.72 -20.27 16.09
C THR A 460 -21.73 -21.70 16.62
N GLU A 461 -22.08 -22.65 15.74
CA GLU A 461 -21.96 -24.08 16.02
C GLU A 461 -20.51 -24.52 15.86
N PHE A 462 -19.94 -25.06 16.92
CA PHE A 462 -18.62 -25.67 16.91
C PHE A 462 -18.70 -27.17 17.15
N VAL A 463 -18.12 -27.95 16.23
CA VAL A 463 -17.80 -29.35 16.51
C VAL A 463 -16.56 -29.38 17.41
N SER A 464 -16.68 -30.03 18.56
CA SER A 464 -15.54 -30.23 19.46
C SER A 464 -14.63 -31.34 18.94
N THR A 465 -13.38 -30.99 18.66
CA THR A 465 -12.37 -31.88 18.07
C THR A 465 -11.18 -32.05 18.99
N GLU A 466 -10.53 -33.20 18.92
CA GLU A 466 -9.28 -33.47 19.63
C GLU A 466 -8.16 -33.04 18.68
N ASN A 467 -7.66 -31.81 18.88
CA ASN A 467 -6.89 -31.13 17.86
C ASN A 467 -5.42 -31.61 17.84
N VAL A 468 -5.14 -32.68 17.09
CA VAL A 468 -3.77 -33.20 16.90
C VAL A 468 -3.12 -32.61 15.64
N ASP A 469 -3.89 -32.25 14.61
CA ASP A 469 -3.38 -31.85 13.29
C ASP A 469 -3.59 -30.37 12.89
N SER A 470 -4.43 -29.58 13.57
CA SER A 470 -4.60 -28.15 13.24
C SER A 470 -3.67 -27.27 14.06
N ILE A 471 -2.91 -26.43 13.36
CA ILE A 471 -2.03 -25.39 13.96
C ILE A 471 -2.84 -24.40 14.82
N TYR A 472 -4.12 -24.21 14.50
CA TYR A 472 -4.98 -23.24 15.17
C TYR A 472 -6.05 -23.94 16.03
N PRO A 473 -6.34 -23.40 17.24
CA PRO A 473 -7.30 -24.01 18.16
C PRO A 473 -8.76 -23.82 17.71
N ILE A 474 -9.00 -22.98 16.70
CA ILE A 474 -10.31 -22.75 16.08
C ILE A 474 -10.17 -22.71 14.56
N THR A 475 -11.13 -23.36 13.90
CA THR A 475 -11.40 -23.21 12.46
C THR A 475 -12.84 -22.70 12.28
N ILE A 476 -13.01 -21.59 11.59
CA ILE A 476 -14.33 -21.06 11.22
C ILE A 476 -14.72 -21.64 9.87
N GLY A 477 -15.83 -22.38 9.84
CA GLY A 477 -16.32 -23.07 8.65
C GLY A 477 -17.21 -22.19 7.77
N ARG A 478 -17.54 -22.70 6.58
CA ARG A 478 -18.34 -22.05 5.54
C ARG A 478 -19.68 -21.51 6.04
N SER A 479 -20.36 -22.21 6.93
CA SER A 479 -21.65 -21.78 7.50
C SER A 479 -21.54 -20.42 8.19
N ASP A 480 -20.45 -20.21 8.93
CA ASP A 480 -20.15 -18.98 9.63
C ASP A 480 -19.38 -17.97 8.75
N LEU A 481 -18.77 -18.37 7.64
CA LEU A 481 -18.12 -17.42 6.73
C LEU A 481 -19.10 -16.70 5.80
N SER A 482 -20.40 -17.02 5.88
CA SER A 482 -21.44 -16.31 5.16
C SER A 482 -21.46 -14.82 5.55
N GLY A 483 -21.33 -13.94 4.55
CA GLY A 483 -21.26 -12.49 4.75
C GLY A 483 -19.86 -11.93 5.00
N TYR A 484 -18.81 -12.74 4.84
CA TYR A 484 -17.42 -12.31 4.86
C TYR A 484 -16.73 -12.56 3.51
N LEU A 485 -15.68 -11.79 3.24
CA LEU A 485 -14.69 -12.01 2.19
C LEU A 485 -13.36 -12.33 2.85
N ILE A 486 -12.69 -13.38 2.42
CA ILE A 486 -11.43 -13.82 3.03
C ILE A 486 -10.28 -13.25 2.23
N ASP A 487 -9.49 -12.40 2.86
CA ASP A 487 -8.24 -11.91 2.30
C ASP A 487 -7.10 -12.92 2.61
N THR A 488 -6.45 -13.38 1.54
CA THR A 488 -5.32 -14.30 1.57
C THR A 488 -3.99 -13.61 1.28
N SER A 489 -3.97 -12.29 1.06
CA SER A 489 -2.77 -11.52 0.72
C SER A 489 -1.69 -11.58 1.81
N ASN A 490 -2.09 -11.66 3.08
CA ASN A 490 -1.19 -11.71 4.24
C ASN A 490 -0.70 -13.13 4.62
N THR A 491 -0.84 -14.12 3.74
CA THR A 491 -0.58 -15.54 4.05
C THR A 491 0.78 -16.08 3.60
N PHE A 492 1.59 -15.27 2.91
CA PHE A 492 2.91 -15.69 2.40
C PHE A 492 4.04 -14.78 2.89
#